data_AF-A0AAE3Y8D4-F1
#
_entry.id   AF-A0AAE3Y8D4-F1
#
_cell.length_a   1.000
_cell.length_b   1.000
_cell.length_c   1.000
_cell.angle_alpha   90.00
_cell.angle_beta   90.00
_cell.angle_gamma   90.00
#
_symmetry.space_group_name_H-M   'P 1'
#
loop_
_entity.id
_entity.type
_entity.pdbx_description
1 polymer ?
#
loop_
_entity_poly.entity_id
_entity_poly.type
_entity_poly.pdbx_seq_one_letter_code
_entity_poly.pdbx_strand_id
1 'polypeptide(L)'
;MSTSKYDEESCLESGLIVPMSYKLPGKWKLGLQVEVDRLKDLDQPEMHTEFLQTLTISHPLSKGIDWIAETYYTYNFKAHELSNFINAAIQMEVVKDFKLDIGINYGIQDTAAKHYFIGASYRH
;
A
#
# COMPACT_ATOMS: atom_id res chain seq x y z
N MET A 1 -15.83 7.59 19.96
CA MET A 1 -16.65 6.76 19.07
C MET A 1 -17.64 7.69 18.38
N SER A 2 -17.46 7.98 17.10
CA SER A 2 -18.42 8.79 16.33
C SER A 2 -19.02 7.90 15.26
N THR A 3 -20.29 7.55 15.46
CA THR A 3 -21.12 6.76 14.55
C THR A 3 -21.68 7.68 13.48
N SER A 4 -21.30 7.46 12.21
CA SER A 4 -21.96 8.10 11.07
C SER A 4 -23.29 7.39 10.80
N LYS A 5 -24.38 8.17 10.76
CA LYS A 5 -25.75 7.71 10.54
C LYS A 5 -26.02 7.49 9.04
N TYR A 6 -25.73 6.30 8.53
CA TYR A 6 -26.30 5.78 7.27
C TYR A 6 -26.40 4.25 7.41
N ASP A 7 -27.43 3.80 8.12
CA ASP A 7 -27.64 2.40 8.51
C ASP A 7 -29.01 1.95 8.00
N GLU A 8 -29.07 1.56 6.73
CA GLU A 8 -30.03 0.57 6.21
C GLU A 8 -29.37 -0.45 5.23
N GLU A 9 -28.08 -0.29 4.91
CA GLU A 9 -27.26 -1.26 4.15
C GLU A 9 -25.98 -1.65 4.92
N SER A 10 -26.11 -2.03 6.19
CA SER A 10 -24.97 -2.43 7.04
C SER A 10 -24.34 -3.75 6.59
N CYS A 11 -23.57 -3.72 5.49
CA CYS A 11 -22.54 -4.71 5.20
C CYS A 11 -21.24 -4.24 5.84
N LEU A 12 -20.82 -4.98 6.86
CA LEU A 12 -19.64 -4.70 7.65
C LEU A 12 -18.39 -5.01 6.80
N GLU A 13 -17.74 -3.98 6.26
CA GLU A 13 -16.40 -4.11 5.68
C GLU A 13 -15.42 -4.35 6.83
N SER A 14 -14.92 -5.57 6.91
CA SER A 14 -14.02 -6.00 7.97
C SER A 14 -12.70 -6.42 7.37
N GLY A 15 -11.64 -5.78 7.82
CA GLY A 15 -10.27 -6.05 7.42
C GLY A 15 -9.38 -6.40 8.60
N LEU A 16 -8.42 -7.29 8.39
CA LEU A 16 -7.34 -7.56 9.33
C LEU A 16 -6.01 -7.27 8.68
N ILE A 17 -5.27 -6.30 9.23
CA ILE A 17 -3.93 -5.93 8.79
C ILE A 17 -2.90 -6.37 9.82
N VAL A 18 -1.89 -7.11 9.38
CA VAL A 18 -0.73 -7.51 10.17
C VAL A 18 0.53 -6.87 9.58
N PRO A 19 1.00 -5.75 10.13
CA PRO A 19 2.26 -5.14 9.73
C PRO A 19 3.44 -5.72 10.52
N MET A 20 4.54 -5.94 9.82
CA MET A 20 5.82 -6.38 10.37
C MET A 20 6.93 -5.50 9.79
N SER A 21 7.88 -5.10 10.63
CA SER A 21 9.07 -4.37 10.18
C SER A 21 10.33 -4.97 10.78
N TYR A 22 11.33 -5.18 9.94
CA TYR A 22 12.60 -5.76 10.31
C TYR A 22 13.75 -4.84 9.88
N LYS A 23 14.65 -4.53 10.81
CA LYS A 23 15.86 -3.73 10.54
C LYS A 23 17.00 -4.68 10.18
N LEU A 24 17.48 -4.57 8.96
CA LEU A 24 18.61 -5.33 8.46
C LEU A 24 19.94 -4.58 8.71
N PRO A 25 21.08 -5.29 8.70
CA PRO A 25 22.40 -4.66 8.71
C PRO A 25 22.54 -3.64 7.57
N GLY A 26 23.35 -2.60 7.78
CA GLY A 26 23.61 -1.58 6.76
C GLY A 26 22.46 -0.58 6.54
N LYS A 27 21.62 -0.32 7.56
CA LYS A 27 20.49 0.64 7.51
C LYS A 27 19.32 0.26 6.60
N TRP A 28 19.34 -0.96 6.06
CA TRP A 28 18.23 -1.52 5.32
C TRP A 28 17.04 -1.77 6.26
N LYS A 29 15.83 -1.53 5.78
CA LYS A 29 14.59 -1.85 6.48
C LYS A 29 13.71 -2.66 5.55
N LEU A 30 13.25 -3.80 6.02
CA LEU A 30 12.19 -4.56 5.40
C LEU A 30 10.87 -4.27 6.14
N GLY A 31 9.82 -4.05 5.38
CA GLY A 31 8.44 -4.01 5.82
C GLY A 31 7.70 -5.15 5.14
N LEU A 32 6.89 -5.88 5.89
CA LEU A 32 5.95 -6.85 5.36
C LEU A 32 4.59 -6.49 5.92
N GLN A 33 3.58 -6.40 5.08
CA GLN A 33 2.20 -6.23 5.50
C GLN A 33 1.37 -7.32 4.85
N VAL A 34 0.54 -7.97 5.64
CA VAL A 34 -0.48 -8.88 5.14
C VAL A 34 -1.82 -8.36 5.59
N GLU A 35 -2.76 -8.29 4.68
CA GLU A 35 -4.07 -7.73 4.86
C GLU A 35 -5.10 -8.67 4.25
N VAL A 36 -6.17 -8.92 5.00
CA VAL A 36 -7.28 -9.75 4.55
C VAL A 36 -8.54 -8.97 4.79
N ASP A 37 -9.19 -8.59 3.69
CA ASP A 37 -10.37 -7.76 3.71
C ASP A 37 -11.56 -8.50 3.15
N ARG A 38 -12.73 -8.23 3.71
CA ARG A 38 -14.00 -8.70 3.19
C ARG A 38 -14.80 -7.50 2.73
N LEU A 39 -14.86 -7.31 1.42
CA LEU A 39 -15.45 -6.15 0.75
C LEU A 39 -16.76 -6.53 0.03
N LYS A 40 -17.66 -5.56 -0.12
CA LYS A 40 -18.91 -5.73 -0.88
C LYS A 40 -18.61 -5.51 -2.37
N ASP A 41 -19.18 -6.34 -3.23
CA ASP A 41 -19.11 -6.13 -4.68
C ASP A 41 -19.95 -4.89 -5.06
N LEU A 42 -19.41 -4.00 -5.91
CA LEU A 42 -20.08 -2.74 -6.28
C LEU A 42 -21.38 -2.97 -7.06
N ASP A 43 -21.48 -4.11 -7.75
CA ASP A 43 -22.60 -4.45 -8.64
C ASP A 43 -23.45 -5.65 -8.16
N GLN A 44 -23.07 -6.33 -7.07
CA GLN A 44 -23.79 -7.50 -6.56
C GLN A 44 -23.85 -7.55 -5.03
N PRO A 45 -24.90 -8.14 -4.42
CA PRO A 45 -25.03 -8.30 -2.96
C PRO A 45 -24.06 -9.33 -2.37
N GLU A 46 -22.99 -9.68 -3.07
CA GLU A 46 -22.02 -10.69 -2.65
C GLU A 46 -20.79 -10.03 -2.00
N MET A 47 -20.34 -10.60 -0.90
CA MET A 47 -19.09 -10.22 -0.25
C MET A 47 -17.94 -11.01 -0.87
N HIS A 48 -16.90 -10.34 -1.38
CA HIS A 48 -15.67 -10.99 -1.81
C HIS A 48 -14.57 -10.79 -0.77
N THR A 49 -13.68 -11.78 -0.67
CA THR A 49 -12.49 -11.67 0.17
C THR A 49 -11.34 -11.27 -0.73
N GLU A 50 -10.59 -10.28 -0.28
CA GLU A 50 -9.33 -9.88 -0.90
C GLU A 50 -8.20 -10.16 0.08
N PHE A 51 -7.13 -10.73 -0.46
CA PHE A 51 -5.89 -10.89 0.27
C PHE A 51 -4.85 -9.99 -0.35
N LEU A 52 -4.28 -9.10 0.45
CA LEU A 52 -3.21 -8.20 0.04
C LEU A 52 -1.96 -8.55 0.83
N GLN A 53 -0.85 -8.76 0.13
CA GLN A 53 0.46 -8.86 0.77
C GLN A 53 1.39 -7.86 0.13
N THR A 54 2.00 -7.05 0.97
CA THR A 54 2.99 -6.03 0.62
C THR A 54 4.33 -6.37 1.24
N LEU A 55 5.39 -6.25 0.44
CA LEU A 55 6.77 -6.33 0.87
C LEU A 55 7.47 -5.03 0.45
N THR A 56 7.90 -4.26 1.44
CA THR A 56 8.60 -3.00 1.28
C THR A 56 10.06 -3.18 1.68
N ILE A 57 10.98 -2.65 0.89
CA ILE A 57 12.39 -2.51 1.23
C ILE A 57 12.76 -1.04 1.12
N SER A 58 13.45 -0.52 2.12
CA SER A 58 13.94 0.85 2.10
C SER A 58 15.36 0.93 2.62
N HIS A 59 16.11 1.87 2.06
CA HIS A 59 17.46 2.14 2.53
C HIS A 59 17.84 3.61 2.28
N PRO A 60 18.54 4.26 3.22
CA PRO A 60 18.99 5.63 3.06
C PRO A 60 20.13 5.72 2.04
N LEU A 61 19.92 6.46 0.95
CA LEU A 61 20.98 6.77 -0.02
C LEU A 61 21.95 7.81 0.56
N SER A 62 21.41 8.88 1.15
CA SER A 62 22.18 9.98 1.71
C SER A 62 21.40 10.65 2.85
N LYS A 63 21.95 11.73 3.43
CA LYS A 63 21.29 12.45 4.51
C LYS A 63 20.04 13.15 3.96
N GLY A 64 18.86 12.67 4.38
CA GLY A 64 17.58 13.19 3.93
C GLY A 64 17.10 12.61 2.59
N ILE A 65 17.72 11.55 2.06
CA ILE A 65 17.23 10.85 0.86
C ILE A 65 17.15 9.35 1.16
N ASP A 66 15.94 8.82 1.13
CA ASP A 66 15.64 7.40 1.25
C ASP A 66 15.13 6.87 -0.10
N TRP A 67 15.62 5.71 -0.50
CA TRP A 67 14.97 4.97 -1.58
C TRP A 67 14.10 3.88 -0.98
N ILE A 68 12.96 3.66 -1.62
CA ILE A 68 11.94 2.73 -1.21
C ILE A 68 11.55 1.94 -2.45
N ALA A 69 11.58 0.62 -2.37
CA ALA A 69 10.85 -0.22 -3.30
C ALA A 69 9.83 -1.03 -2.53
N GLU A 70 8.70 -1.25 -3.15
CA GLU A 70 7.62 -2.03 -2.57
C GLU A 70 7.06 -2.91 -3.67
N THR A 71 6.71 -4.13 -3.32
CA THR A 71 5.89 -4.96 -4.18
C THR A 71 4.70 -5.39 -3.38
N TYR A 72 3.53 -5.32 -4.00
CA TYR A 72 2.32 -5.82 -3.40
C TYR A 72 1.59 -6.67 -4.40
N TYR A 73 0.94 -7.70 -3.91
CA TYR A 73 0.01 -8.49 -4.70
C TYR A 73 -1.33 -8.54 -4.01
N THR A 74 -2.37 -8.48 -4.82
CA THR A 74 -3.75 -8.68 -4.40
C THR A 74 -4.26 -9.96 -5.02
N TYR A 75 -4.90 -10.79 -4.21
CA TYR A 75 -5.56 -12.00 -4.63
C TYR A 75 -7.05 -11.86 -4.33
N ASN A 76 -7.85 -11.82 -5.39
CA ASN A 76 -9.29 -11.79 -5.28
C ASN A 76 -9.81 -13.24 -5.33
N PHE A 77 -10.33 -13.73 -4.21
CA PHE A 77 -10.81 -15.12 -4.10
C PHE A 77 -12.05 -15.40 -4.97
N LYS A 78 -12.83 -14.37 -5.33
CA LYS A 78 -14.03 -14.51 -6.17
C LYS A 78 -13.63 -14.66 -7.64
N ALA A 79 -12.82 -13.73 -8.15
CA ALA A 79 -12.38 -13.73 -9.55
C ALA A 79 -11.25 -14.73 -9.85
N HIS A 80 -10.61 -15.31 -8.82
CA HIS A 80 -9.36 -16.07 -8.94
C HIS A 80 -8.26 -15.28 -9.67
N GLU A 81 -8.31 -13.97 -9.55
CA GLU A 81 -7.37 -13.05 -10.16
C GLU A 81 -6.30 -12.67 -9.15
N LEU A 82 -5.05 -12.79 -9.58
CA LEU A 82 -3.87 -12.35 -8.84
C LEU A 82 -3.33 -11.13 -9.56
N SER A 83 -3.34 -9.96 -8.94
CA SER A 83 -2.68 -8.76 -9.48
C SER A 83 -1.40 -8.47 -8.72
N ASN A 84 -0.31 -8.18 -9.44
CA ASN A 84 0.99 -7.90 -8.84
C ASN A 84 1.48 -6.54 -9.30
N PHE A 85 2.03 -5.79 -8.34
CA PHE A 85 2.50 -4.44 -8.54
C PHE A 85 3.87 -4.26 -7.90
N ILE A 86 4.65 -3.37 -8.49
CA ILE A 86 5.96 -2.94 -8.02
C ILE A 86 5.95 -1.41 -7.99
N ASN A 87 6.18 -0.88 -6.81
CA ASN A 87 6.40 0.52 -6.55
C ASN A 87 7.89 0.76 -6.33
N ALA A 88 8.40 1.86 -6.87
CA ALA A 88 9.71 2.37 -6.51
C ALA A 88 9.61 3.87 -6.34
N ALA A 89 10.08 4.38 -5.22
CA ALA A 89 10.02 5.79 -4.87
C ALA A 89 11.31 6.25 -4.21
N ILE A 90 11.61 7.53 -4.38
CA ILE A 90 12.64 8.25 -3.65
C ILE A 90 11.92 9.27 -2.76
N GLN A 91 12.14 9.14 -1.46
CA GLN A 91 11.68 10.09 -0.45
C GLN A 91 12.82 11.05 -0.11
N MET A 92 12.57 12.35 -0.19
CA MET A 92 13.51 13.41 0.13
C MET A 92 12.96 14.30 1.24
N GLU A 93 13.74 14.49 2.30
CA GLU A 93 13.47 15.48 3.34
C GLU A 93 14.15 16.80 2.95
N VAL A 94 13.36 17.76 2.46
CA VAL A 94 13.90 19.04 1.95
C VAL A 94 14.17 20.01 3.10
N VAL A 95 13.22 20.10 4.04
CA VAL A 95 13.37 20.83 5.30
C VAL A 95 12.77 20.00 6.43
N LYS A 96 13.11 20.36 7.68
CA LYS A 96 12.50 19.75 8.86
C LYS A 96 10.97 19.85 8.71
N ASP A 97 10.31 18.70 8.69
CA ASP A 97 8.87 18.53 8.51
C ASP A 97 8.29 18.76 7.09
N PHE A 98 9.12 18.86 6.05
CA PHE A 98 8.68 18.79 4.64
C PHE A 98 9.36 17.65 3.88
N LYS A 99 8.55 16.74 3.36
CA LYS A 99 9.00 15.60 2.57
C LYS A 99 8.43 15.65 1.16
N LEU A 100 9.25 15.28 0.20
CA LEU A 100 8.88 15.05 -1.19
C LEU A 100 9.07 13.59 -1.53
N ASP A 101 8.09 13.00 -2.19
CA ASP A 101 8.13 11.62 -2.65
C ASP A 101 7.94 11.62 -4.16
N ILE A 102 8.88 11.03 -4.89
CA ILE A 102 8.78 10.87 -6.34
C ILE A 102 8.91 9.39 -6.63
N GLY A 103 7.94 8.81 -7.32
CA GLY A 103 7.95 7.39 -7.57
C GLY A 103 7.17 6.96 -8.80
N ILE A 104 7.30 5.67 -9.04
CA ILE A 104 6.63 4.93 -10.08
C ILE A 104 5.85 3.79 -9.43
N ASN A 105 4.64 3.57 -9.92
CA ASN A 105 3.86 2.36 -9.67
C ASN A 105 3.78 1.61 -11.00
N TYR A 106 4.29 0.39 -11.00
CA TYR A 106 4.37 -0.49 -12.14
C TYR A 106 3.56 -1.75 -11.85
N GLY A 107 2.47 -1.93 -12.57
CA GLY A 107 1.78 -3.21 -12.60
C GLY A 107 2.54 -4.25 -13.41
N ILE A 108 2.81 -5.42 -12.83
CA ILE A 108 3.55 -6.50 -13.51
C ILE A 108 2.71 -7.15 -14.62
N GLN A 109 1.38 -7.16 -14.47
CA GLN A 109 0.47 -7.77 -15.45
C GLN A 109 0.01 -6.79 -16.53
N ASP A 110 -0.30 -7.35 -17.70
CA ASP A 110 -0.61 -6.66 -18.96
C ASP A 110 -1.73 -5.60 -18.83
N THR A 111 -2.60 -5.74 -17.83
CA THR A 111 -3.72 -4.84 -17.54
C THR A 111 -3.37 -3.65 -16.63
N ALA A 112 -2.17 -3.61 -16.05
CA ALA A 112 -1.87 -2.69 -14.98
C ALA A 112 -0.95 -1.54 -15.45
N ALA A 113 -1.51 -0.33 -15.45
CA ALA A 113 -0.91 0.87 -16.03
C ALA A 113 0.31 1.37 -15.23
N LYS A 114 1.23 2.04 -15.93
CA LYS A 114 2.43 2.64 -15.34
C LYS A 114 2.10 4.06 -14.91
N HIS A 115 2.11 4.30 -13.61
CA HIS A 115 1.80 5.61 -13.05
C HIS A 115 3.03 6.23 -12.42
N TYR A 116 3.34 7.46 -12.83
CA TYR A 116 4.32 8.31 -12.16
C TYR A 116 3.59 9.18 -11.15
N PHE A 117 4.10 9.26 -9.94
CA PHE A 117 3.51 10.10 -8.90
C PHE A 117 4.57 11.03 -8.30
N ILE A 118 4.10 12.21 -7.92
CA ILE A 118 4.84 13.16 -7.12
C ILE A 118 3.96 13.58 -5.95
N GLY A 119 4.45 13.37 -4.74
CA GLY A 119 3.79 13.70 -3.49
C GLY A 119 4.62 14.70 -2.69
N ALA A 120 3.92 15.55 -1.94
CA ALA A 120 4.53 16.42 -0.94
C ALA A 120 3.74 16.28 0.35
N SER A 121 4.44 16.09 1.47
CA SER A 121 3.82 16.08 2.79
C SER A 121 4.51 17.10 3.70
N TYR A 122 3.67 17.84 4.43
CA TYR A 122 4.10 18.82 5.42
C TYR A 122 3.44 18.48 6.76
N ARG A 123 4.24 18.48 7.83
CA ARG A 123 3.74 18.31 9.20
C ARG A 123 4.01 19.58 10.00
N HIS A 124 3.04 20.02 10.78
CA HIS A 124 3.15 21.18 11.69
C HIS A 124 3.12 20.72 13.14
#